data_AF-A0A359KFD7-F1
#
_entry.id   AF-A0A359KFD7-F1
#
_cell.length_a   1.000
_cell.length_b   1.000
_cell.length_c   1.000
_cell.angle_alpha   90.00
_cell.angle_beta   90.00
_cell.angle_gamma   90.00
#
_symmetry.space_group_name_H-M   'P 1'
#
loop_
_entity.id
_entity.type
_entity.pdbx_description
1 polymer ?
#
loop_
_entity_poly.entity_id
_entity_poly.type
_entity_poly.pdbx_seq_one_letter_code
_entity_poly.pdbx_strand_id
1 'polypeptide(L)'
;VGGSGSIRAGTSRDLEAAVGGSGSIYAGATSKLEASVGGSGSIDVASVDGETKAAIGGSGGVRVRNGRATTLEVSIGGSGDVNFGGTAGDVSVAIAGSGDVRVAEATGRVSRSIVGSGDLRIGR
;
A
#
# COMPACT_ATOMS: atom_id res chain seq x y z
N VAL A 1 -7.11 6.68 12.08
CA VAL A 1 -6.42 7.70 12.91
C VAL A 1 -6.60 9.06 12.27
N GLY A 2 -7.16 10.03 12.98
CA GLY A 2 -7.13 11.44 12.57
C GLY A 2 -6.05 12.17 13.37
N GLY A 3 -5.13 12.89 12.70
CA GLY A 3 -4.10 13.69 13.37
C GLY A 3 -2.67 13.19 13.14
N SER A 4 -1.77 13.42 14.11
CA SER A 4 -0.32 13.12 14.04
C SER A 4 0.12 11.95 14.94
N GLY A 5 -0.83 11.21 15.51
CA GLY A 5 -0.56 10.11 16.44
C GLY A 5 -0.01 8.84 15.77
N SER A 6 0.47 7.92 16.60
CA SER A 6 0.91 6.59 16.14
C SER A 6 0.05 5.47 16.72
N ILE A 7 -0.29 4.49 15.88
CA ILE A 7 -0.95 3.24 16.30
C ILE A 7 -0.01 2.09 16.04
N ARG A 8 0.01 1.13 16.97
CA ARG A 8 0.62 -0.18 16.78
C ARG A 8 -0.45 -1.25 16.89
N ALA A 9 -0.64 -2.02 15.84
CA ALA A 9 -1.47 -3.20 15.79
C ALA A 9 -0.58 -4.44 15.74
N GLY A 10 -1.01 -5.52 16.39
CA GLY A 10 -0.32 -6.81 16.34
C GLY A 10 -0.56 -7.56 15.02
N THR A 11 -0.49 -8.89 15.10
CA THR A 11 -0.93 -9.76 14.01
C THR A 11 -2.46 -9.82 13.95
N SER A 12 -3.01 -9.80 12.75
CA SER A 12 -4.46 -9.85 12.50
C SER A 12 -4.79 -10.84 11.39
N ARG A 13 -6.06 -11.21 11.24
CA ARG A 13 -6.54 -11.90 10.03
C ARG A 13 -6.94 -10.88 8.98
N ASP A 14 -7.75 -9.91 9.39
CA ASP A 14 -8.20 -8.80 8.58
C ASP A 14 -7.72 -7.51 9.23
N LEU A 15 -7.02 -6.68 8.46
CA LEU A 15 -6.53 -5.39 8.90
C LEU A 15 -7.09 -4.28 8.01
N GLU A 16 -7.95 -3.47 8.59
CA GLU A 16 -8.35 -2.18 8.03
C GLU A 16 -7.54 -1.07 8.71
N ALA A 17 -6.67 -0.43 7.95
CA ALA A 17 -5.78 0.62 8.43
C ALA A 17 -6.07 1.92 7.69
N ALA A 18 -6.68 2.90 8.37
CA ALA A 18 -6.97 4.21 7.81
C ALA A 18 -6.23 5.32 8.56
N VAL A 19 -5.46 6.15 7.83
CA VAL A 19 -4.79 7.35 8.34
C VAL A 19 -5.35 8.58 7.65
N GLY A 20 -5.80 9.56 8.43
CA GLY A 20 -6.15 10.90 7.99
C GLY A 20 -5.25 11.92 8.72
N GLY A 21 -4.46 12.69 7.98
CA GLY A 21 -3.49 13.63 8.55
C GLY A 21 -2.05 13.19 8.34
N SER A 22 -1.23 13.22 9.38
CA SER A 22 0.23 12.98 9.32
C SER A 22 0.72 11.87 10.26
N GLY A 23 -0.20 11.12 10.87
CA GLY A 23 0.12 10.03 11.78
C GLY A 23 0.66 8.77 11.10
N SER A 24 0.99 7.76 11.91
CA SER A 24 1.55 6.49 11.44
C SER A 24 0.82 5.28 12.03
N ILE A 25 0.58 4.26 11.21
CA ILE A 25 0.10 2.96 11.66
C ILE A 25 1.19 1.93 11.40
N TYR A 26 1.54 1.17 12.43
CA TYR A 26 2.42 0.00 12.32
C TYR A 26 1.60 -1.24 12.61
N ALA A 27 1.67 -2.25 11.75
CA ALA A 27 0.97 -3.50 11.96
C ALA A 27 1.90 -4.71 11.80
N GLY A 28 1.54 -5.80 12.48
CA GLY A 28 2.18 -7.11 12.33
C GLY A 28 1.78 -7.80 11.02
N ALA A 29 1.85 -9.13 11.02
CA ALA A 29 1.38 -9.94 9.90
C ALA A 29 -0.15 -9.89 9.79
N THR A 30 -0.67 -9.82 8.56
CA THR A 30 -2.11 -9.92 8.29
C THR A 30 -2.41 -10.84 7.11
N SER A 31 -3.58 -11.47 7.06
CA SER A 31 -3.99 -12.25 5.89
C SER A 31 -4.63 -11.35 4.83
N LYS A 32 -5.48 -10.41 5.26
CA LYS A 32 -6.11 -9.41 4.40
C LYS A 32 -5.70 -8.00 4.85
N LEU A 33 -5.37 -7.13 3.90
CA LEU A 33 -5.00 -5.74 4.15
C LEU A 33 -5.88 -4.78 3.33
N GLU A 34 -6.53 -3.85 4.01
CA GLU A 34 -7.15 -2.66 3.42
C GLU A 34 -6.48 -1.43 4.05
N ALA A 35 -5.57 -0.80 3.30
CA ALA A 35 -4.82 0.37 3.73
C ALA A 35 -5.33 1.64 3.02
N SER A 36 -5.66 2.67 3.78
CA SER A 36 -6.12 3.97 3.27
C SER A 36 -5.34 5.11 3.91
N VAL A 37 -4.72 5.98 3.11
CA VAL A 37 -3.96 7.14 3.58
C VAL A 37 -4.53 8.41 2.95
N GLY A 38 -5.16 9.25 3.76
CA GLY A 38 -5.53 10.63 3.44
C GLY A 38 -4.57 11.62 4.09
N GLY A 39 -3.92 12.47 3.29
CA GLY A 39 -2.91 13.44 3.77
C GLY A 39 -1.48 12.95 3.56
N SER A 40 -0.64 13.06 4.58
CA SER A 40 0.82 12.80 4.50
C SER A 40 1.30 11.74 5.49
N GLY A 41 0.38 10.97 6.08
CA GLY A 41 0.69 9.90 7.02
C GLY A 41 1.25 8.63 6.38
N SER A 42 1.53 7.63 7.20
CA SER A 42 2.12 6.37 6.74
C SER A 42 1.51 5.12 7.35
N ILE A 43 1.44 4.05 6.58
CA ILE A 43 1.05 2.71 7.04
C ILE A 43 2.20 1.76 6.74
N ASP A 44 2.68 1.05 7.76
CA ASP A 44 3.79 0.12 7.65
C ASP A 44 3.37 -1.25 8.22
N VAL A 45 3.28 -2.25 7.35
CA VAL A 45 2.80 -3.61 7.66
C VAL A 45 3.96 -4.59 7.52
N ALA A 46 4.15 -5.44 8.54
CA ALA A 46 5.26 -6.38 8.56
C ALA A 46 5.17 -7.41 7.43
N SER A 47 4.00 -8.03 7.23
CA SER A 47 3.77 -8.92 6.10
C SER A 47 2.28 -9.12 5.79
N VAL A 48 1.98 -9.49 4.54
CA VAL A 48 0.63 -9.88 4.11
C VAL A 48 0.64 -11.29 3.48
N ASP A 49 -0.38 -12.10 3.76
CA ASP A 49 -0.60 -13.40 3.09
C ASP A 49 -2.06 -13.53 2.62
N GLY A 50 -2.38 -12.83 1.52
CA GLY A 50 -3.73 -12.77 0.97
C GLY A 50 -4.05 -11.45 0.24
N GLU A 51 -5.32 -11.06 0.20
CA GLU A 51 -5.76 -9.90 -0.58
C GLU A 51 -5.23 -8.59 0.01
N THR A 52 -4.66 -7.73 -0.85
CA THR A 52 -4.09 -6.45 -0.46
C THR A 52 -4.67 -5.31 -1.28
N LYS A 53 -5.23 -4.32 -0.59
CA LYS A 53 -5.69 -3.05 -1.18
C LYS A 53 -5.00 -1.88 -0.51
N ALA A 54 -4.47 -0.96 -1.31
CA ALA A 54 -3.85 0.28 -0.84
C ALA A 54 -4.40 1.48 -1.60
N ALA A 55 -4.97 2.44 -0.88
CA ALA A 55 -5.46 3.69 -1.40
C ALA A 55 -4.72 4.87 -0.76
N ILE A 56 -4.21 5.79 -1.58
CA ILE A 56 -3.54 7.02 -1.12
C ILE A 56 -4.21 8.23 -1.77
N GLY A 57 -4.71 9.14 -0.95
CA GLY A 57 -5.14 10.48 -1.34
C GLY A 57 -4.26 11.52 -0.65
N GLY A 58 -3.22 12.00 -1.34
CA GLY A 58 -2.26 12.96 -0.79
C GLY A 58 -0.80 12.60 -1.10
N SER A 59 0.07 12.78 -0.11
CA SER A 59 1.53 12.62 -0.22
C SER A 59 2.09 11.59 0.78
N GLY A 60 1.21 10.84 1.45
CA GLY A 60 1.59 9.80 2.39
C GLY A 60 2.07 8.51 1.71
N GLY A 61 2.23 7.44 2.48
CA GLY A 61 2.75 6.19 1.93
C GLY A 61 2.27 4.92 2.61
N VAL A 62 2.29 3.82 1.84
CA VAL A 62 2.02 2.47 2.35
C VAL A 62 3.24 1.59 2.08
N ARG A 63 3.74 0.92 3.12
CA ARG A 63 4.81 -0.07 3.03
C ARG A 63 4.34 -1.41 3.54
N VAL A 64 4.48 -2.45 2.74
CA VAL A 64 4.38 -3.85 3.16
C VAL A 64 5.76 -4.47 3.01
N ARG A 65 6.40 -4.86 4.11
CA ARG A 65 7.83 -5.24 4.06
C ARG A 65 8.06 -6.57 3.34
N ASN A 66 7.14 -7.52 3.47
CA ASN A 66 7.25 -8.83 2.83
C ASN A 66 5.87 -9.52 2.71
N GLY A 67 5.80 -10.71 2.13
CA GLY A 67 4.61 -11.55 2.10
C GLY A 67 4.21 -12.02 0.71
N ARG A 68 3.05 -12.66 0.63
CA ARG A 68 2.45 -13.13 -0.62
C ARG A 68 1.04 -12.55 -0.76
N ALA A 69 0.88 -11.56 -1.64
CA ALA A 69 -0.44 -11.06 -1.97
C ALA A 69 -1.07 -11.93 -3.07
N THR A 70 -2.29 -12.42 -2.88
CA THR A 70 -3.04 -13.09 -3.97
C THR A 70 -3.42 -12.09 -5.05
N THR A 71 -3.89 -10.92 -4.61
CA THR A 71 -4.16 -9.74 -5.42
C THR A 71 -3.56 -8.52 -4.73
N LEU A 72 -2.98 -7.62 -5.52
CA LEU A 72 -2.48 -6.32 -5.09
C LEU A 72 -3.18 -5.23 -5.89
N GLU A 73 -4.09 -4.51 -5.24
CA GLU A 73 -4.79 -3.36 -5.81
C GLU A 73 -4.25 -2.07 -5.20
N VAL A 74 -3.74 -1.17 -6.04
CA VAL A 74 -3.18 0.12 -5.61
C VAL A 74 -3.86 1.26 -6.35
N SER A 75 -4.33 2.25 -5.60
CA SER A 75 -4.89 3.50 -6.12
C SER A 75 -4.21 4.70 -5.48
N ILE A 76 -3.62 5.57 -6.28
CA ILE A 76 -2.93 6.78 -5.82
C ILE A 76 -3.56 8.00 -6.49
N GLY A 77 -4.12 8.91 -5.71
CA GLY A 77 -4.46 10.27 -6.09
C GLY A 77 -3.53 11.26 -5.39
N GLY A 78 -2.57 11.84 -6.11
CA GLY A 78 -1.57 12.77 -5.55
C GLY A 78 -0.13 12.34 -5.82
N SER A 79 0.71 12.41 -4.80
CA SER A 79 2.18 12.22 -4.89
C SER A 79 2.73 11.24 -3.86
N GLY A 80 1.86 10.43 -3.25
CA GLY A 80 2.27 9.43 -2.28
C GLY A 80 2.75 8.14 -2.95
N ASP A 81 3.41 7.27 -2.16
CA ASP A 81 4.09 6.09 -2.69
C ASP A 81 3.60 4.79 -2.03
N VAL A 82 3.62 3.70 -2.81
CA VAL A 82 3.39 2.34 -2.31
C VAL A 82 4.62 1.47 -2.55
N ASN A 83 5.08 0.80 -1.50
CA ASN A 83 6.15 -0.20 -1.57
C ASN A 83 5.64 -1.55 -1.05
N PHE A 84 5.61 -2.55 -1.92
CA PHE A 84 5.30 -3.93 -1.59
C PHE A 84 6.55 -4.79 -1.79
N GLY A 85 7.21 -5.14 -0.68
CA GLY A 85 8.47 -5.90 -0.68
C GLY A 85 8.32 -7.41 -0.86
N GLY A 86 7.10 -7.92 -1.05
CA GLY A 86 6.80 -9.34 -1.23
C GLY A 86 6.49 -9.74 -2.68
N THR A 87 5.93 -10.94 -2.83
CA THR A 87 5.45 -11.46 -4.12
C THR A 87 3.95 -11.19 -4.26
N ALA A 88 3.54 -10.54 -5.34
CA ALA A 88 2.14 -10.32 -5.66
C ALA A 88 1.69 -11.25 -6.79
N GLY A 89 0.47 -11.77 -6.71
CA GLY A 89 -0.20 -12.49 -7.79
C GLY A 89 -0.63 -11.51 -8.88
N ASP A 90 -1.93 -11.25 -8.98
CA ASP A 90 -2.46 -10.23 -9.87
C ASP A 90 -2.22 -8.83 -9.30
N VAL A 91 -1.63 -7.93 -10.08
CA VAL A 91 -1.30 -6.56 -9.71
C VAL A 91 -2.14 -5.59 -10.54
N SER A 92 -2.92 -4.74 -9.88
CA SER A 92 -3.67 -3.65 -10.50
C SER A 92 -3.28 -2.32 -9.88
N VAL A 93 -2.81 -1.38 -10.71
CA VAL A 93 -2.30 -0.09 -10.26
C VAL A 93 -2.98 1.04 -11.03
N ALA A 94 -3.59 1.97 -10.31
CA ALA A 94 -4.14 3.21 -10.82
C ALA A 94 -3.46 4.41 -10.16
N ILE A 95 -2.87 5.31 -10.95
CA ILE A 95 -2.18 6.51 -10.46
C ILE A 95 -2.74 7.73 -11.18
N ALA A 96 -3.23 8.70 -10.43
CA ALA A 96 -3.57 10.03 -10.88
C ALA A 96 -2.68 11.04 -10.14
N GLY A 97 -1.57 11.43 -10.76
CA GLY A 97 -0.57 12.33 -10.19
C GLY A 97 0.87 11.88 -10.43
N SER A 98 1.71 12.00 -9.40
CA SER A 98 3.17 11.82 -9.51
C SER A 98 3.75 10.80 -8.51
N GLY A 99 2.89 10.01 -7.87
CA GLY A 99 3.32 8.97 -6.94
C GLY A 99 3.89 7.73 -7.63
N ASP A 100 4.71 6.97 -6.92
CA ASP A 100 5.31 5.73 -7.42
C ASP A 100 4.76 4.49 -6.72
N VAL A 101 4.71 3.38 -7.47
CA VAL A 101 4.47 2.05 -6.94
C VAL A 101 5.67 1.15 -7.20
N ARG A 102 6.19 0.51 -6.15
CA ARG A 102 7.26 -0.49 -6.23
C ARG A 102 6.76 -1.82 -5.72
N VAL A 103 6.90 -2.88 -6.51
CA VAL A 103 6.54 -4.25 -6.16
C VAL A 103 7.77 -5.14 -6.37
N ALA A 104 8.19 -5.89 -5.36
CA ALA A 104 9.42 -6.69 -5.47
C ALA A 104 9.31 -7.81 -6.52
N GLU A 105 8.16 -8.48 -6.59
CA GLU A 105 7.90 -9.55 -7.56
C GLU A 105 6.41 -9.63 -7.89
N ALA A 106 6.08 -9.86 -9.17
CA ALA A 106 4.72 -10.14 -9.62
C ALA A 106 4.68 -11.46 -10.40
N THR A 107 3.79 -12.37 -10.03
CA THR A 107 3.67 -13.71 -10.67
C THR A 107 2.42 -13.86 -11.54
N GLY A 108 1.46 -12.93 -11.44
CA GLY A 108 0.20 -12.95 -12.17
C GLY A 108 0.12 -11.87 -13.24
N ARG A 109 -1.10 -11.44 -13.55
CA ARG A 109 -1.35 -10.35 -14.51
C ARG A 109 -0.98 -9.02 -13.89
N VAL A 110 -0.45 -8.12 -14.71
CA VAL A 110 -0.14 -6.74 -14.31
C VAL A 110 -0.96 -5.79 -15.17
N SER A 111 -1.83 -5.00 -14.55
CA SER A 111 -2.55 -3.90 -15.18
C SER A 111 -2.13 -2.57 -14.56
N ARG A 112 -1.78 -1.60 -15.39
CA ARG A 112 -1.42 -0.24 -14.94
C ARG A 112 -2.20 0.81 -15.72
N SER A 113 -2.69 1.82 -15.02
CA SER A 113 -3.27 3.04 -15.57
C SER A 113 -2.66 4.23 -14.85
N ILE A 114 -1.88 5.04 -15.55
CA ILE A 114 -1.14 6.16 -14.97
C ILE A 114 -1.49 7.42 -15.76
N VAL A 115 -2.02 8.41 -15.05
CA VAL A 115 -2.29 9.76 -15.56
C VAL A 115 -1.42 10.72 -14.76
N GLY A 116 -0.36 11.22 -15.39
CA GLY A 116 0.61 12.11 -14.76
C GLY A 116 2.05 11.62 -14.95
N SER A 117 2.90 11.82 -13.94
CA SER A 117 4.35 11.54 -14.02
C SER A 117 4.82 10.41 -13.10
N GLY A 118 3.89 9.72 -12.43
CA GLY A 118 4.21 8.57 -11.58
C GLY A 118 4.68 7.34 -12.37
N ASP A 119 5.20 6.34 -11.65
CA ASP A 119 5.73 5.10 -12.24
C ASP A 119 5.27 3.85 -11.46
N LEU A 120 5.28 2.71 -12.15
CA LEU A 120 5.16 1.38 -11.56
C LEU A 120 6.43 0.58 -11.89
N ARG A 121 7.17 0.19 -10.86
CA ARG A 121 8.36 -0.68 -10.98
C ARG A 121 8.12 -2.03 -10.36
N ILE A 122 8.46 -3.08 -11.10
CA ILE A 122 8.40 -4.46 -10.66
C ILE A 122 9.79 -5.08 -10.81
N GLY A 123 10.29 -5.68 -9.73
CA GLY A 123 11.63 -6.27 -9.66
C GLY A 123 12.44 -5.76 -8.46
N ARG A 124 13.52 -6.48 -8.13
CA ARG A 124 14.51 -6.06 -7.13
C ARG A 124 15.59 -5.19 -7.73
#